data_AF-A0A1I7TX27-F1
#
_entry.id   AF-A0A1I7TX27-F1
#
_cell.length_a   1.000
_cell.length_b   1.000
_cell.length_c   1.000
_cell.angle_alpha   90.00
_cell.angle_beta   90.00
_cell.angle_gamma   90.00
#
_symmetry.space_group_name_H-M   'P 1'
#
loop_
_entity.id
_entity.type
_entity.pdbx_description
1 polymer ?
#
loop_
_entity_poly.entity_id
_entity_poly.type
_entity_poly.pdbx_seq_one_letter_code
_entity_poly.pdbx_strand_id
1 'polypeptide(L)' 'MDRFFVLRDAYGSVQAKISEALSRESFIELKALLKDLPYESVIQVDGIVVDRGENRNEAMKTGDIEVWK' A
#
# COMPACT_ATOMS: atom_id res chain seq x y z
N MET A 1 -6.06 8.87 6.16
CA MET A 1 -5.68 8.66 4.74
C MET A 1 -4.16 8.80 4.63
N ASP A 2 -3.43 7.90 5.27
CA ASP A 2 -2.02 8.11 5.62
C ASP A 2 -1.33 6.80 6.02
N ARG A 3 -1.93 5.66 5.69
CA ARG A 3 -1.45 4.31 6.05
C ARG A 3 -1.43 3.33 4.87
N PHE A 4 -1.99 3.73 3.73
CA PHE A 4 -2.02 2.92 2.53
C PHE A 4 -1.99 3.82 1.31
N PHE A 5 -1.55 3.25 0.20
CA PHE A 5 -1.51 3.86 -1.12
C PHE A 5 -1.89 2.81 -2.17
N VAL A 6 -2.23 3.28 -3.37
CA VAL A 6 -2.60 2.40 -4.47
C VAL A 6 -1.49 2.47 -5.51
N LEU A 7 -0.89 1.32 -5.80
CA LEU A 7 0.05 1.15 -6.91
C LEU A 7 -0.73 0.79 -8.16
N ARG A 8 -0.35 1.34 -9.30
CA ARG A 8 -0.95 1.03 -10.60
C ARG A 8 0.14 0.68 -11.61
N ASP A 9 -0.09 -0.38 -12.37
CA ASP A 9 0.73 -0.76 -13.52
C ASP A 9 -0.18 -1.02 -14.75
N ALA A 10 0.37 -1.66 -15.78
CA ALA A 10 -0.37 -1.98 -17.00
C ALA A 10 -1.50 -3.02 -16.81
N TYR A 11 -1.47 -3.80 -15.72
CA TYR A 11 -2.39 -4.90 -15.46
C TYR A 11 -3.52 -4.52 -14.48
N GLY A 12 -3.32 -3.46 -13.71
CA GLY A 12 -4.36 -2.91 -12.84
C GLY A 12 -3.77 -2.15 -11.67
N SER A 13 -4.46 -2.25 -10.53
CA SER A 13 -4.05 -1.57 -9.31
C SER A 13 -4.09 -2.51 -8.13
N VAL A 14 -3.17 -2.31 -7.18
CA VAL A 14 -3.11 -3.03 -5.91
C VAL A 14 -2.96 -2.04 -4.75
N GLN A 15 -3.57 -2.36 -3.61
CA GLN A 15 -3.39 -1.59 -2.38
C GLN A 15 -2.11 -2.05 -1.67
N ALA A 16 -1.27 -1.09 -1.28
CA ALA A 16 -0.14 -1.31 -0.41
C ALA A 16 -0.37 -0.59 0.93
N LYS A 17 -0.14 -1.29 2.04
CA LYS A 17 -0.38 -0.81 3.40
C LYS A 17 0.94 -0.83 4.19
N ILE A 18 1.20 0.24 4.94
CA ILE A 18 2.31 0.27 5.88
C ILE A 18 1.94 -0.62 7.06
N SER A 19 2.73 -1.66 7.28
CA SER A 19 2.57 -2.62 8.36
C SER A 19 2.83 -1.97 9.71
N GLU A 20 1.95 -2.25 10.67
CA GLU A 20 2.15 -1.84 12.07
C GLU A 20 3.22 -2.68 12.77
N ALA A 21 3.70 -3.76 12.14
CA ALA A 21 4.80 -4.59 12.64
C ALA A 21 6.19 -4.01 12.33
N LEU A 22 6.28 -2.94 11.53
CA LEU A 22 7.54 -2.24 11.30
C LEU A 22 8.04 -1.55 12.58
N SER A 23 9.34 -1.27 12.63
CA SER A 23 9.88 -0.39 13.67
C SER A 23 9.20 0.97 13.60
N ARG A 24 9.10 1.65 14.75
CA ARG A 24 8.45 2.96 14.85
C ARG A 24 9.12 3.98 13.93
N GLU A 25 10.44 3.91 13.79
CA GLU A 25 11.24 4.76 12.93
C GLU A 25 10.86 4.57 11.45
N SER A 26 10.85 3.33 10.96
CA SER A 26 10.49 3.02 9.57
C SER A 26 9.02 3.36 9.26
N PHE A 27 8.12 3.16 10.21
CA PHE A 27 6.71 3.56 10.07
C PHE A 27 6.58 5.07 9.86
N ILE A 28 7.30 5.88 10.66
CA ILE A 28 7.27 7.35 10.55
C ILE A 28 7.88 7.81 9.24
N GLU A 29 9.02 7.24 8.83
CA GLU A 29 9.71 7.58 7.58
C GLU A 29 8.83 7.31 6.36
N LEU A 30 8.28 6.10 6.22
CA LEU A 30 7.41 5.75 5.11
C LEU A 30 6.15 6.61 5.08
N LYS A 31 5.58 6.91 6.25
CA LYS A 31 4.41 7.77 6.35
C LYS A 31 4.71 9.19 5.90
N ALA A 32 5.88 9.74 6.24
CA ALA A 32 6.32 11.05 5.76
C ALA A 32 6.53 11.04 4.25
N LEU A 33 7.24 10.03 3.73
CA LEU A 33 7.47 9.85 2.30
C LEU A 33 6.15 9.82 1.51
N LEU A 34 5.17 9.02 1.93
CA LEU A 34 3.88 8.91 1.26
C LEU A 34 3.05 10.18 1.30
N LYS A 35 3.22 11.01 2.34
CA LYS A 35 2.50 12.28 2.45
C LYS A 35 3.00 13.31 1.44
N ASP A 36 4.29 13.31 1.18
CA ASP A 36 4.95 14.29 0.32
C ASP A 36 5.07 13.83 -1.14
N LEU A 37 4.82 12.54 -1.41
CA LEU A 37 4.87 11.96 -2.75
C LEU A 37 3.74 12.51 -3.64
N PRO A 38 4.05 13.15 -4.78
CA PRO A 38 3.03 13.54 -5.75
C PRO A 38 2.28 12.33 -6.29
N TYR A 39 0.99 12.50 -6.60
CA TYR A 39 0.23 11.49 -7.32
C TYR A 39 0.90 11.14 -8.65
N GLU A 40 0.76 9.88 -9.06
CA GLU A 40 1.32 9.35 -10.32
C GLU A 40 2.86 9.34 -10.37
N SER A 41 3.52 9.45 -9.21
CA SER A 41 4.95 9.17 -9.08
C SER A 41 5.26 7.70 -9.32
N VAL A 42 6.40 7.42 -9.94
CA VAL A 42 6.89 6.05 -10.18
C VAL A 42 7.69 5.59 -8.95
N ILE A 43 7.24 4.52 -8.30
CA ILE A 43 7.87 3.95 -7.11
C ILE A 43 8.00 2.43 -7.21
N GLN A 44 8.93 1.87 -6.46
CA GLN A 44 9.07 0.42 -6.26
C GLN A 44 8.70 0.08 -4.82
N VAL A 45 8.00 -1.04 -4.62
CA VAL A 45 7.58 -1.53 -3.30
C VAL A 45 7.85 -3.02 -3.19
N ASP A 46 8.72 -3.39 -2.25
CA ASP A 46 8.93 -4.79 -1.88
C ASP A 46 8.15 -5.09 -0.61
N GLY A 47 7.23 -6.06 -0.65
CA GLY A 47 6.38 -6.38 0.52
C GLY A 47 5.81 -7.80 0.46
N ILE A 48 4.94 -8.11 1.41
CA ILE A 48 4.30 -9.43 1.54
C ILE A 48 2.83 -9.31 1.12
N VAL A 49 2.36 -10.20 0.26
CA VAL A 49 0.94 -10.28 -0.10
C VAL A 49 0.16 -10.90 1.05
N VAL A 50 -0.92 -10.24 1.48
CA VAL A 50 -1.80 -10.69 2.56
C VAL A 50 -3.27 -10.54 2.18
N ASP A 51 -4.14 -11.31 2.81
CA ASP A 51 -5.60 -11.22 2.66
C ASP A 51 -6.15 -9.98 3.41
N ARG A 52 -7.11 -9.28 2.80
CA ARG A 52 -7.74 -8.08 3.39
C ARG A 52 -8.81 -8.38 4.44
N GLY A 53 -9.15 -9.66 4.65
CA GLY A 53 -10.18 -10.11 5.56
C GLY A 53 -11.55 -9.54 5.18
N GLU A 54 -12.15 -8.80 6.10
CA GLU A 54 -13.45 -8.15 5.94
C GLU A 54 -13.39 -6.87 5.07
N ASN A 55 -12.20 -6.30 4.85
CA ASN A 55 -12.05 -5.02 4.13
C ASN A 55 -11.91 -5.19 2.62
N ARG A 56 -12.65 -6.12 2.01
CA ARG A 56 -12.57 -6.41 0.57
C ARG A 56 -13.08 -5.23 -0.27
N ASN A 57 -12.57 -5.11 -1.50
CA ASN A 57 -13.02 -4.10 -2.45
C ASN A 57 -13.44 -4.74 -3.78
N GLU A 58 -14.73 -5.00 -3.96
CA GLU A 58 -15.27 -5.66 -5.16
C GLU A 58 -15.03 -4.88 -6.47
N ALA A 59 -14.76 -3.58 -6.39
CA ALA A 59 -14.45 -2.75 -7.57
C ALA A 59 -12.99 -2.92 -8.06
N MET A 60 -12.11 -3.52 -7.25
CA MET A 60 -10.73 -3.80 -7.63
C MET A 60 -10.53 -5.30 -7.87
N LYS A 61 -9.87 -5.66 -8.98
CA LYS A 61 -9.55 -7.07 -9.27
C LYS A 61 -8.67 -7.71 -8.19
N THR A 62 -7.83 -6.91 -7.52
CA THR A 62 -7.02 -7.35 -6.37
C THR A 62 -7.68 -6.98 -5.03
N GLY A 63 -8.98 -6.72 -5.02
CA GLY A 63 -9.70 -6.19 -3.87
C GLY A 63 -9.74 -7.11 -2.66
N ASP A 64 -9.42 -8.39 -2.85
CA ASP A 64 -9.34 -9.40 -1.80
C ASP A 64 -8.00 -9.38 -1.05
N ILE A 65 -6.96 -8.79 -1.64
CA ILE A 65 -5.59 -8.81 -1.13
C ILE A 65 -4.97 -7.42 -1.04
N GLU A 66 -3.94 -7.28 -0.22
CA GLU A 66 -3.09 -6.10 -0.16
C GLU A 66 -1.62 -6.50 0.03
N VAL A 67 -0.70 -5.57 -0.23
CA VAL A 67 0.73 -5.75 0.03
C VAL A 67 1.09 -5.03 1.32
N TRP A 68 1.65 -5.75 2.30
CA TRP A 68 2.22 -5.16 3.50
C TRP A 68 3.69 -4.80 3.28
N LYS A 69 4.01 -3.53 3.53
CA LYS A 69 5.38 -3.04 3.62
C LYS A 69 5.75 -2.76 5.06
#